data_AF-A0A8S3D6V0-F1
#
_entry.id   AF-A0A8S3D6V0-F1
#
_cell.length_a   1.000
_cell.length_b   1.000
_cell.length_c   1.000
_cell.angle_alpha   90.00
_cell.angle_beta   90.00
_cell.angle_gamma   90.00
#
_symmetry.space_group_name_H-M   'P 1'
#
loop_
_entity.id
_entity.type
_entity.pdbx_description
1 polymer ?
#
loop_
_entity_poly.entity_id
_entity_poly.type
_entity_poly.pdbx_seq_one_letter_code
_entity_poly.pdbx_strand_id
1 'polypeptide(L)' 'FERIIVGQQYADIPRGLFVIRGENVLLIGELDFHRPLRVPLYEVTIEEILKLQKQDLEKKDRIEKLR' A
#
# COMPACT_ATOMS: atom_id res chain seq x y z
N PHE A 1 5.50 1.01 -10.58
CA PHE A 1 4.92 -0.08 -9.78
C PHE A 1 3.97 0.54 -8.76
N GLU A 2 3.02 -0.24 -8.25
CA GLU A 2 2.17 0.13 -7.12
C GLU A 2 2.62 -0.68 -5.91
N ARG A 3 2.94 -0.02 -4.80
CA ARG A 3 3.36 -0.70 -3.57
C ARG A 3 2.19 -0.78 -2.59
N ILE A 4 1.86 -1.99 -2.16
CA ILE A 4 0.89 -2.23 -1.08
C ILE A 4 1.67 -2.55 0.18
N ILE A 5 1.34 -1.90 1.30
CA ILE A 5 1.97 -2.13 2.61
C ILE A 5 0.88 -2.45 3.63
N VAL A 6 1.01 -3.58 4.32
CA VAL A 6 0.13 -3.99 5.42
C VAL A 6 0.99 -4.39 6.61
N GLY A 7 0.93 -3.62 7.70
CA GLY A 7 1.82 -3.80 8.84
C GLY A 7 3.29 -3.63 8.44
N GLN A 8 4.09 -4.70 8.60
CA GLN A 8 5.50 -4.75 8.21
C GLN A 8 5.74 -5.51 6.89
N GLN A 9 4.68 -5.83 6.14
CA GLN A 9 4.76 -6.60 4.90
C GLN A 9 4.46 -5.71 3.70
N TYR A 10 5.12 -5.96 2.56
CA TYR A 10 4.86 -5.24 1.32
C TYR A 10 4.97 -6.14 0.09
N ALA A 11 4.33 -5.74 -1.01
CA ALA A 11 4.66 -6.24 -2.34
C ALA A 11 4.48 -5.13 -3.39
N ASP A 12 5.23 -5.23 -4.47
CA ASP A 12 5.19 -4.31 -5.59
C ASP A 12 4.45 -4.94 -6.78
N ILE A 13 3.35 -4.33 -7.19
CA ILE A 13 2.59 -4.76 -8.37
C ILE A 13 3.10 -3.98 -9.59
N PRO A 14 3.50 -4.64 -10.69
CA PRO A 14 3.96 -3.95 -11.87
C PRO A 14 2.84 -3.09 -12.47
N ARG A 15 3.20 -1.87 -12.86
CA ARG A 15 2.33 -0.88 -13.48
C ARG A 15 3.12 -0.25 -14.63
N GLY A 16 2.45 -0.03 -15.76
CA GLY A 16 2.98 0.74 -16.88
C GLY A 16 2.64 2.22 -16.74
N LEU A 17 2.18 2.84 -17.83
CA LEU A 17 1.67 4.21 -17.81
C LEU A 17 0.26 4.26 -17.18
N PHE A 18 0.06 5.17 -16.23
CA PHE A 18 -1.23 5.42 -15.57
C PHE A 18 -1.54 6.92 -15.63
N VAL A 19 -2.82 7.25 -15.83
CA VAL A 19 -3.34 8.61 -15.72
C VAL A 19 -4.18 8.68 -14.45
N ILE A 20 -3.79 9.54 -13.51
CA ILE A 20 -4.50 9.73 -12.24
C ILE A 20 -5.13 11.12 -12.25
N ARG A 21 -6.40 11.20 -11.86
CA ARG A 21 -7.11 12.47 -11.72
C ARG A 21 -6.72 13.14 -10.39
N GLY A 22 -6.52 14.46 -10.42
CA GLY A 22 -5.95 15.20 -9.30
C GLY A 22 -6.74 15.06 -7.98
N GLU A 23 -8.06 14.97 -8.03
CA GLU A 23 -8.88 14.80 -6.82
C GLU A 23 -8.72 13.45 -6.12
N ASN A 24 -8.18 12.44 -6.82
CA ASN A 24 -7.94 11.11 -6.25
C ASN A 24 -6.58 11.02 -5.57
N VAL A 25 -5.82 12.12 -5.50
CA VAL A 25 -4.48 12.15 -4.93
C VAL A 25 -4.49 12.87 -3.60
N LEU A 26 -4.10 12.15 -2.54
CA LEU A 26 -3.94 12.74 -1.21
C LEU A 26 -2.65 13.57 -1.12
N LEU A 27 -1.53 13.00 -1.55
CA LEU A 27 -0.19 13.60 -1.48
C LEU A 27 0.67 13.13 -2.66
N ILE A 28 1.57 14.01 -3.13
CA ILE A 28 2.59 13.72 -4.14
C ILE A 28 3.93 14.20 -3.62
N GLY A 29 4.99 13.43 -3.88
CA GLY A 29 6.36 13.83 -3.59
C GLY A 29 7.36 13.02 -4.40
N GLU A 30 8.57 13.55 -4.51
CA GLU A 30 9.70 12.84 -5.10
C GLU A 30 10.21 11.77 -4.12
N LEU A 31 10.56 10.60 -4.65
CA LEU A 31 11.12 9.50 -3.88
C LEU A 31 12.64 9.45 -4.06
N ASP A 32 13.38 9.57 -2.95
CA ASP A 32 14.81 9.31 -2.92
C ASP A 32 15.08 7.83 -2.63
N PHE A 33 15.52 7.09 -3.65
CA PHE A 33 15.82 5.66 -3.54
C PHE A 33 17.11 5.35 -2.79
N HIS A 34 17.96 6.34 -2.53
CA HIS A 34 19.21 6.15 -1.79
C HIS A 34 19.02 6.25 -0.27
N ARG A 35 17.86 6.74 0.17
CA ARG A 35 17.57 6.89 1.59
C ARG A 35 17.23 5.53 2.22
N PRO A 36 17.89 5.13 3.32
CA PRO A 36 17.55 3.89 4.00
C PRO A 36 16.12 3.95 4.55
N LEU A 37 15.42 2.82 4.48
CA LEU A 37 14.10 2.67 5.09
C LEU A 37 14.22 2.82 6.61
N ARG A 38 13.32 3.61 7.21
CA ARG A 38 13.28 3.82 8.66
C ARG A 38 12.79 2.59 9.43
N VAL A 39 12.06 1.70 8.76
CA VAL A 39 11.48 0.48 9.33
C VAL A 39 11.77 -0.69 8.39
N PRO A 40 12.14 -1.87 8.93
CA PRO A 40 12.28 -3.06 8.10
C PRO A 40 10.92 -3.45 7.53
N LEU A 41 10.86 -3.64 6.21
CA LEU A 41 9.69 -4.16 5.50
C LEU A 41 10.06 -5.52 4.91
N TYR A 42 9.16 -6.49 5.02
CA TYR A 42 9.31 -7.84 4.50
C TYR A 42 8.54 -7.98 3.20
N GLU A 43 9.24 -8.33 2.13
CA GLU A 43 8.62 -8.60 0.85
C GLU A 43 7.84 -9.91 0.92
N VAL A 44 6.61 -9.89 0.39
CA VAL A 44 5.73 -11.06 0.30
C VAL A 44 5.20 -11.19 -1.12
N THR A 45 4.53 -12.29 -1.41
CA THR A 45 3.89 -12.47 -2.72
C THR A 45 2.73 -11.49 -2.92
N ILE A 46 2.39 -11.24 -4.19
CA ILE A 46 1.27 -10.36 -4.54
C ILE A 46 -0.05 -10.96 -4.01
N GLU A 47 -0.23 -12.27 -4.10
CA GLU A 47 -1.40 -12.96 -3.56
C GLU A 47 -1.53 -12.77 -2.05
N GLU A 48 -0.42 -12.88 -1.31
CA GLU A 48 -0.39 -12.69 0.13
C GLU A 48 -0.73 -11.24 0.53
N ILE A 49 -0.11 -10.24 -0.11
CA ILE A 49 -0.36 -8.83 0.26
C ILE A 49 -1.81 -8.42 -0.02
N LEU A 50 -2.40 -8.90 -1.13
CA LEU A 50 -3.79 -8.59 -1.50
C LEU A 50 -4.76 -9.21 -0.49
N LYS A 51 -4.48 -10.43 -0.03
CA LYS A 51 -5.26 -11.08 1.04
C LYS A 51 -5.18 -10.28 2.34
N LEU A 52 -3.99 -9.84 2.73
CA LEU A 52 -3.76 -9.04 3.93
C LEU A 52 -4.48 -7.68 3.85
N GLN A 53 -4.40 -7.01 2.70
CA GLN A 53 -5.06 -5.72 2.47
C GLN A 53 -6.58 -5.84 2.59
N LYS A 54 -7.17 -6.89 1.99
CA LYS A 54 -8.61 -7.14 2.12
C LYS A 54 -9.04 -7.32 3.57
N GLN A 55 -8.29 -8.11 4.35
CA GLN A 55 -8.57 -8.32 5.77
C GLN A 55 -8.45 -7.03 6.59
N ASP A 56 -7.49 -6.16 6.27
CA ASP A 56 -7.32 -4.87 6.93
C ASP A 56 -8.49 -3.92 6.67
N LEU A 57 -8.94 -3.83 5.41
CA LEU A 57 -10.11 -3.07 5.02
C LEU A 57 -11.38 -3.57 5.72
N GLU A 58 -11.62 -4.88 5.72
CA GLU A 58 -12.79 -5.46 6.41
C GLU A 58 -12.78 -5.20 7.92
N LYS A 59 -11.61 -5.17 8.56
CA LYS A 59 -11.48 -4.81 9.98
C LYS A 59 -11.80 -3.35 10.21
N LYS A 60 -11.27 -2.45 9.37
CA LYS A 60 -11.54 -1.00 9.45
C LYS A 60 -13.02 -0.70 9.27
N ASP A 61 -13.67 -1.30 8.28
CA ASP A 61 -15.11 -1.15 8.03
C ASP A 61 -15.95 -1.64 9.22
N ARG A 62 -15.56 -2.76 9.85
CA ARG A 62 -16.26 -3.26 11.06
C ARG A 62 -16.11 -2.29 12.23
N ILE A 63 -14.92 -1.76 12.45
CA ILE A 63 -14.66 -0.79 13.52
C ILE A 63 -15.45 0.50 13.28
N GLU A 64 -15.53 0.97 12.03
CA GLU A 64 -16.29 2.16 11.68
C GLU A 64 -17.79 1.96 11.89
N LYS A 65 -18.35 0.79 11.53
CA LYS A 65 -19.76 0.46 11.77
C LYS A 65 -20.14 0.31 13.25
N LEU A 66 -19.16 0.05 14.12
CA LEU A 66 -19.35 -0.06 15.56
C LEU A 66 -19.22 1.29 16.29
N ARG A 67 -18.75 2.34 15.59
CA ARG A 67 -18.69 3.72 16.08
C ARG A 67 -19.97 4.47 15.74
#